data_AF-A0A932I6M3-F1
#
_entry.id   AF-A0A932I6M3-F1
#
_cell.length_a   1.000
_cell.length_b   1.000
_cell.length_c   1.000
_cell.angle_alpha   90.00
_cell.angle_beta   90.00
_cell.angle_gamma   90.00
#
_symmetry.space_group_name_H-M   'P 1'
#
loop_
_entity.id
_entity.type
_entity.pdbx_description
1 polymer ?
#
loop_
_entity_poly.entity_id
_entity_poly.type
_entity_poly.pdbx_seq_one_letter_code
_entity_poly.pdbx_strand_id
1 'polypeptide(L)'
;MAERYINAAPPLPASPNPSEGGALASETCKAFTSFDDSECPPSGGGGAGGVEGVAISTDHECFTAAEALDKLRYGMKVIIREGSAAKNFEALIDLLHDWEDMIMFCSDDKHPDSLVLGHINQLCARAVAKGIDIYKVLKAACVNPVLHYKLDVGLLKKGDPADFIIVKDLKDFGVIGTYIDGELVAESGKSFVFSREPAAGLSAPQQSGPDKKLVNRFSCTPKKQAAFEIHSSGESSIPVIEALDGQLITNRLELTPRIQDGKIISDTEKDILKIVVVNRYFDAPVAKAFIKGFGLKQGALASSVAHDSHNIVAVGVDDESLCRAVNLVIQEQGGISAVSGEKEKVLGLPVAGLMSNWDGYEIAAAYTEMDKMTKEDLGSSLGSPFMTLSFMALLVIPHLKLSDKGLFDGDGFRFVG
;
A
#
# COMPACT_ATOMS: atom_id res chain seq x y z
N MET A 1 10.20 -9.44 -4.37
CA MET A 1 11.51 -9.38 -3.65
C MET A 1 11.62 -8.16 -2.74
N ALA A 2 10.66 -7.23 -2.73
CA ALA A 2 10.67 -6.03 -1.87
C ALA A 2 10.19 -6.27 -0.42
N GLU A 3 9.45 -7.34 -0.12
CA GLU A 3 8.95 -7.62 1.24
C GLU A 3 9.98 -8.24 2.20
N ARG A 4 11.19 -8.62 1.74
CA ARG A 4 12.18 -9.29 2.61
C ARG A 4 12.97 -8.36 3.53
N TYR A 5 12.84 -7.04 3.39
CA TYR A 5 13.65 -6.08 4.15
C TYR A 5 12.86 -4.95 4.81
N ILE A 6 11.52 -4.96 4.74
CA ILE A 6 10.69 -4.19 5.66
C ILE A 6 10.63 -5.01 6.95
N ASN A 7 11.40 -4.61 7.96
CA ASN A 7 11.29 -5.16 9.30
C ASN A 7 9.95 -4.70 9.92
N ALA A 8 8.84 -5.23 9.42
CA ALA A 8 7.73 -5.53 10.32
C ALA A 8 8.28 -6.53 11.34
N ALA A 9 8.02 -6.31 12.63
CA ALA A 9 8.47 -7.19 13.70
C ALA A 9 8.28 -8.67 13.31
N PRO A 10 9.25 -9.56 13.58
CA PRO A 10 9.12 -10.96 13.22
C PRO A 10 7.79 -11.50 13.76
N PRO A 11 7.10 -12.41 13.05
CA PRO A 11 5.89 -13.02 13.58
C PRO A 11 6.26 -13.68 14.91
N LEU A 12 5.74 -13.11 16.00
CA LEU A 12 5.96 -13.64 17.34
C LEU A 12 5.45 -15.09 17.34
N PRO A 13 6.16 -16.03 17.97
CA PRO A 13 5.64 -17.38 18.16
C PRO A 13 4.26 -17.25 18.80
N ALA A 14 3.29 -18.00 18.28
CA ALA A 14 1.90 -17.97 18.76
C ALA A 14 1.88 -18.17 20.29
N SER A 15 1.82 -17.07 21.03
CA SER A 15 1.54 -17.10 22.45
C SER A 15 0.10 -17.59 22.57
N PRO A 16 -0.19 -18.57 23.44
CA PRO A 16 -1.55 -19.03 23.68
C PRO A 16 -2.46 -17.94 24.30
N ASN A 17 -1.92 -16.75 24.61
CA ASN A 17 -2.66 -15.60 25.11
C ASN A 17 -2.71 -14.45 24.09
N PRO A 18 -3.87 -14.17 23.48
CA PRO A 18 -4.08 -13.08 22.52
C PRO A 18 -3.83 -11.66 23.08
N SER A 19 -3.81 -11.50 24.41
CA SER A 19 -3.65 -10.19 25.06
C SER A 19 -2.21 -9.67 25.11
N GLU A 20 -1.21 -10.54 25.06
CA GLU A 20 0.20 -10.15 25.20
C GLU A 20 0.82 -9.68 23.88
N GLY A 21 0.45 -10.29 22.74
CA GLY A 21 0.94 -9.89 21.42
C GLY A 21 0.42 -8.54 20.94
N GLY A 22 -0.82 -8.19 21.29
CA GLY A 22 -1.42 -6.89 20.98
C GLY A 22 -0.84 -5.73 21.81
N ALA A 23 -0.48 -5.99 23.07
CA ALA A 23 0.14 -4.99 23.94
C ALA A 23 1.54 -4.60 23.46
N LEU A 24 2.38 -5.56 23.08
CA LEU A 24 3.74 -5.29 22.58
C LEU A 24 3.73 -4.53 21.24
N ALA A 25 2.84 -4.90 20.31
CA ALA A 25 2.67 -4.19 19.05
C ALA A 25 2.12 -2.76 19.25
N SER A 26 1.19 -2.58 20.20
CA SER A 26 0.65 -1.27 20.55
C SER A 26 1.69 -0.37 21.24
N GLU A 27 2.55 -0.90 22.12
CA GLU A 27 3.62 -0.12 22.75
C GLU A 27 4.69 0.29 21.73
N THR A 28 5.02 -0.62 20.82
CA THR A 28 5.92 -0.35 19.70
C THR A 28 5.33 0.75 18.79
N CYS A 29 4.06 0.64 18.35
CA CYS A 29 3.42 1.67 17.51
C CYS A 29 3.22 3.02 18.22
N LYS A 30 2.84 3.03 19.52
CA LYS A 30 2.65 4.28 20.28
C LYS A 30 3.97 5.03 20.51
N ALA A 31 5.07 4.31 20.70
CA ALA A 31 6.40 4.92 20.79
C ALA A 31 6.83 5.61 19.48
N PHE A 32 6.22 5.27 18.33
CA PHE A 32 6.55 5.85 17.02
C PHE A 32 5.61 6.97 16.56
N THR A 33 4.39 7.05 17.08
CA THR A 33 3.43 8.12 16.73
C THR A 33 3.38 9.27 17.73
N SER A 34 3.99 9.11 18.91
CA SER A 34 4.04 10.14 19.96
C SER A 34 5.47 10.47 20.37
N PHE A 35 6.19 11.19 19.50
CA PHE A 35 7.24 12.08 19.99
C PHE A 35 6.60 13.46 20.21
N ASP A 36 5.86 13.58 21.30
CA ASP A 36 5.36 14.87 21.79
C ASP A 36 6.44 15.51 22.69
N ASP A 37 6.62 16.82 22.53
CA ASP A 37 7.57 17.68 23.22
C ASP A 37 7.47 17.58 24.75
N SER A 38 8.35 16.79 25.39
CA SER A 38 9.05 17.10 26.65
C SER A 38 9.58 15.82 27.30
N GLU A 39 10.84 15.90 27.74
CA GLU A 39 11.55 14.92 28.58
C GLU A 39 12.12 13.68 27.89
N CYS A 40 13.27 13.86 27.22
CA CYS A 40 14.35 12.88 27.37
C CYS A 40 15.69 13.63 27.48
N PRO A 41 16.42 13.53 28.60
CA PRO A 41 17.61 14.34 28.83
C PRO A 41 18.77 13.88 27.93
N PRO A 42 19.71 14.79 27.61
CA PRO A 42 20.89 14.42 26.84
C PRO A 42 21.69 13.40 27.66
N SER A 43 21.81 12.17 27.16
CA SER A 43 22.49 11.09 27.88
C SER A 43 24.01 11.29 27.86
N GLY A 44 24.48 12.16 28.74
CA GLY A 44 25.77 11.99 29.38
C GLY A 44 25.65 10.92 30.47
N GLY A 45 26.15 9.71 30.18
CA GLY A 45 26.61 8.74 31.18
C GLY A 45 25.56 8.04 32.06
N GLY A 46 25.38 6.74 31.80
CA GLY A 46 25.06 5.75 32.83
C GLY A 46 23.59 5.51 33.12
N GLY A 47 23.06 4.39 32.62
CA GLY A 47 21.77 3.86 33.07
C GLY A 47 20.99 3.05 32.01
N ALA A 48 21.66 2.22 31.20
CA ALA A 48 20.96 1.30 30.30
C ALA A 48 20.66 0.00 31.05
N GLY A 49 19.38 -0.22 31.38
CA GLY A 49 18.85 -1.49 31.84
C GLY A 49 17.67 -1.91 30.98
N GLY A 50 17.94 -2.78 29.99
CA GLY A 50 16.96 -3.49 29.12
C GLY A 50 16.39 -2.61 28.00
N VAL A 51 16.67 -2.81 26.71
CA VAL A 51 16.66 -4.08 25.95
C VAL A 51 17.84 -4.08 24.95
N GLU A 52 18.80 -4.99 25.13
CA GLU A 52 19.77 -5.31 24.06
C GLU A 52 19.08 -6.22 23.05
N GLY A 53 18.86 -5.74 21.83
CA GLY A 53 18.39 -6.60 20.73
C GLY A 53 17.46 -5.88 19.75
N VAL A 54 17.98 -5.64 18.55
CA VAL A 54 17.32 -5.03 17.37
C VAL A 54 16.96 -3.55 17.55
N ALA A 55 17.94 -2.67 17.33
CA ALA A 55 17.64 -1.27 17.04
C ALA A 55 17.10 -1.17 15.61
N ILE A 56 15.82 -0.82 15.46
CA ILE A 56 15.26 -0.36 14.18
C ILE A 56 16.12 0.83 13.75
N SER A 57 16.75 0.72 12.58
CA SER A 57 17.82 1.65 12.16
C SER A 57 17.45 2.48 10.93
N THR A 58 16.27 2.26 10.37
CA THR A 58 15.71 3.02 9.25
C THR A 58 14.24 3.33 9.46
N ASP A 59 13.78 4.40 8.83
CA ASP A 59 12.37 4.74 8.74
C ASP A 59 12.05 5.43 7.40
N HIS A 60 10.88 5.14 6.84
CA HIS A 60 10.35 5.76 5.62
C HIS A 60 9.00 6.47 5.84
N GLU A 61 8.50 6.49 7.08
CA GLU A 61 7.19 7.05 7.44
C GLU A 61 7.24 8.51 7.90
N CYS A 62 8.35 9.22 7.66
CA CYS A 62 8.45 10.64 8.00
C CYS A 62 7.57 11.51 7.09
N PHE A 63 6.69 12.32 7.68
CA PHE A 63 5.83 13.25 6.93
C PHE A 63 6.40 14.65 6.84
N THR A 64 7.20 15.07 7.82
CA THR A 64 7.74 16.42 7.90
C THR A 64 9.26 16.42 8.03
N ALA A 65 9.90 17.49 7.57
CA ALA A 65 11.34 17.68 7.74
C ALA A 65 11.76 17.69 9.22
N ALA A 66 10.93 18.22 10.12
CA ALA A 66 11.21 18.28 11.55
C ALA A 66 11.29 16.87 12.16
N GLU A 67 10.28 16.04 11.90
CA GLU A 67 10.23 14.64 12.34
C GLU A 67 11.43 13.84 11.80
N ALA A 68 11.73 14.00 10.50
CA ALA A 68 12.88 13.35 9.89
C ALA A 68 14.20 13.81 10.52
N LEU A 69 14.36 15.11 10.78
CA LEU A 69 15.56 15.68 11.38
C LEU A 69 15.80 15.14 12.80
N ASP A 70 14.75 14.96 13.58
CA ASP A 70 14.88 14.38 14.92
C ASP A 70 15.34 12.93 14.84
N LYS A 71 14.74 12.11 13.97
CA LYS A 71 15.19 10.72 13.73
C LYS A 71 16.65 10.66 13.26
N LEU A 72 17.05 11.55 12.36
CA LEU A 72 18.44 11.67 11.88
C LEU A 72 19.41 12.00 13.02
N ARG A 73 19.05 12.91 13.92
CA ARG A 73 19.85 13.28 15.10
C ARG A 73 20.03 12.13 16.09
N TYR A 74 19.06 11.23 16.17
CA TYR A 74 19.14 10.00 16.98
C TYR A 74 19.86 8.84 16.28
N GLY A 75 20.40 9.06 15.06
CA GLY A 75 21.14 8.04 14.33
C GLY A 75 20.28 7.05 13.55
N MET A 76 18.98 7.31 13.39
CA MET A 76 18.11 6.56 12.50
C MET A 76 18.25 7.10 11.07
N LYS A 77 18.42 6.21 10.10
CA LYS A 77 18.47 6.60 8.68
C LYS A 77 17.06 6.88 8.15
N VAL A 78 16.91 7.95 7.38
CA VAL A 78 15.63 8.29 6.75
C VAL A 78 15.63 7.81 5.30
N ILE A 79 14.58 7.13 4.90
CA ILE A 79 14.39 6.67 3.53
C ILE A 79 13.27 7.51 2.92
N ILE A 80 13.64 8.43 2.02
CA ILE A 80 12.68 9.33 1.38
C ILE A 80 11.86 8.54 0.37
N ARG A 81 10.55 8.44 0.64
CA ARG A 81 9.55 7.71 -0.14
C ARG A 81 8.88 8.59 -1.20
N GLU A 82 8.73 8.03 -2.40
CA GLU A 82 7.86 8.55 -3.44
C GLU A 82 7.04 7.42 -4.12
N GLY A 83 5.92 7.07 -3.50
CA GLY A 83 5.01 6.01 -3.93
C GLY A 83 3.76 6.51 -4.67
N SER A 84 2.80 5.60 -4.89
CA SER A 84 1.48 5.94 -5.45
C SER A 84 0.56 6.56 -4.40
N ALA A 85 0.58 6.04 -3.17
CA ALA A 85 -0.29 6.50 -2.06
C ALA A 85 0.29 7.70 -1.31
N ALA A 86 1.55 7.58 -0.88
CA ALA A 86 2.24 8.53 -0.02
C ALA A 86 3.49 9.07 -0.73
N LYS A 87 3.65 10.40 -0.69
CA LYS A 87 4.72 11.13 -1.37
C LYS A 87 5.34 12.11 -0.40
N ASN A 88 6.59 11.85 -0.02
CA ASN A 88 7.30 12.62 1.01
C ASN A 88 8.51 13.36 0.45
N PHE A 89 8.82 13.17 -0.85
CA PHE A 89 10.01 13.76 -1.47
C PHE A 89 10.10 15.28 -1.26
N GLU A 90 9.05 16.03 -1.58
CA GLU A 90 9.08 17.49 -1.50
C GLU A 90 9.30 18.00 -0.07
N ALA A 91 8.80 17.28 0.93
CA ALA A 91 8.92 17.67 2.34
C ALA A 91 10.31 17.36 2.91
N LEU A 92 11.00 16.34 2.40
CA LEU A 92 12.21 15.78 3.04
C LEU A 92 13.50 16.01 2.26
N ILE A 93 13.42 16.27 0.95
CA ILE A 93 14.60 16.24 0.06
C ILE A 93 15.70 17.23 0.44
N ASP A 94 15.35 18.40 0.99
CA ASP A 94 16.33 19.42 1.34
C ASP A 94 17.27 18.96 2.48
N LEU A 95 16.86 17.99 3.31
CA LEU A 95 17.72 17.39 4.34
C LEU A 95 18.93 16.67 3.72
N LEU A 96 18.85 16.27 2.45
CA LEU A 96 19.95 15.63 1.73
C LEU A 96 21.15 16.57 1.53
N HIS A 97 20.98 17.88 1.68
CA HIS A 97 22.09 18.83 1.68
C HIS A 97 23.07 18.63 2.84
N ASP A 98 22.61 18.16 4.00
CA ASP A 98 23.41 18.08 5.22
C ASP A 98 23.55 16.64 5.76
N TRP A 99 22.68 15.72 5.33
CA TRP A 99 22.55 14.37 5.88
C TRP A 99 22.74 13.25 4.84
N GLU A 100 23.61 13.46 3.86
CA GLU A 100 23.74 12.53 2.72
C GLU A 100 24.14 11.10 3.08
N ASP A 101 24.79 10.85 4.21
CA ASP A 101 25.20 9.50 4.64
C ASP A 101 24.08 8.73 5.39
N MET A 102 23.05 9.46 5.80
CA MET A 102 21.93 8.97 6.61
C MET A 102 20.61 8.91 5.83
N ILE A 103 20.61 9.35 4.57
CA ILE A 103 19.42 9.36 3.72
C ILE A 103 19.52 8.31 2.61
N MET A 104 18.41 7.64 2.32
CA MET A 104 18.24 6.72 1.18
C MET A 104 16.94 7.06 0.43
N PHE A 105 16.73 6.45 -0.73
CA PHE A 105 15.48 6.58 -1.48
C PHE A 105 14.71 5.26 -1.53
N CYS A 106 13.39 5.33 -1.46
CA CYS A 106 12.50 4.22 -1.79
C CYS A 106 11.26 4.71 -2.56
N SER A 107 10.55 3.78 -3.18
CA SER A 107 9.19 4.03 -3.64
C SER A 107 8.14 3.63 -2.63
N ASP A 108 8.48 2.67 -1.75
CA ASP A 108 7.51 1.86 -1.03
C ASP A 108 6.48 1.28 -2.03
N ASP A 109 5.19 1.50 -1.85
CA ASP A 109 4.16 1.00 -2.77
C ASP A 109 4.01 1.85 -4.05
N LYS A 110 4.18 1.21 -5.21
CA LYS A 110 3.78 1.77 -6.52
C LYS A 110 2.84 0.84 -7.26
N HIS A 111 1.74 1.40 -7.74
CA HIS A 111 0.88 0.73 -8.69
C HIS A 111 1.58 0.57 -10.05
N PRO A 112 1.15 -0.43 -10.86
CA PRO A 112 1.76 -0.72 -12.15
C PRO A 112 1.83 0.49 -13.09
N ASP A 113 0.78 1.31 -13.14
CA ASP A 113 0.71 2.54 -13.95
C ASP A 113 1.75 3.60 -13.54
N SER A 114 2.01 3.72 -12.24
CA SER A 114 3.01 4.64 -11.69
C SER A 114 4.43 4.09 -11.85
N LEU A 115 4.59 2.76 -11.78
CA LEU A 115 5.87 2.08 -11.92
C LEU A 115 6.42 2.16 -13.34
N VAL A 116 5.56 2.05 -14.37
CA VAL A 116 5.98 2.17 -15.77
C VAL A 116 6.53 3.56 -16.13
N LEU A 117 6.16 4.61 -15.38
CA LEU A 117 6.69 5.95 -15.58
C LEU A 117 8.12 6.10 -15.05
N GLY A 118 8.49 5.32 -14.03
CA GLY A 118 9.82 5.34 -13.43
C GLY A 118 9.82 4.96 -11.94
N HIS A 119 11.02 4.88 -11.39
CA HIS A 119 11.29 4.42 -10.03
C HIS A 119 12.28 5.38 -9.33
N ILE A 120 13.31 4.87 -8.63
CA ILE A 120 14.35 5.69 -7.97
C ILE A 120 15.00 6.70 -8.92
N ASN A 121 15.12 6.40 -10.21
CA ASN A 121 15.67 7.32 -11.21
C ASN A 121 14.93 8.66 -11.25
N GLN A 122 13.61 8.69 -11.02
CA GLN A 122 12.85 9.94 -10.98
C GLN A 122 13.17 10.78 -9.75
N LEU A 123 13.38 10.14 -8.59
CA LEU A 123 13.80 10.85 -7.37
C LEU A 123 15.19 11.46 -7.57
N CYS A 124 16.11 10.72 -8.21
CA CYS A 124 17.44 11.24 -8.54
C CYS A 124 17.37 12.48 -9.44
N ALA A 125 16.60 12.40 -10.53
CA ALA A 125 16.44 13.51 -11.47
C ALA A 125 15.83 14.76 -10.79
N ARG A 126 14.78 14.56 -9.99
CA ARG A 126 14.13 15.65 -9.23
C ARG A 126 15.08 16.26 -8.20
N ALA A 127 15.91 15.46 -7.53
CA ALA A 127 16.86 15.96 -6.54
C ALA A 127 17.91 16.85 -7.19
N VAL A 128 18.47 16.42 -8.32
CA VAL A 128 19.42 17.24 -9.09
C VAL A 128 18.76 18.51 -9.62
N ALA A 129 17.52 18.44 -10.13
CA ALA A 129 16.78 19.60 -10.59
C ALA A 129 16.51 20.63 -9.47
N LYS A 130 16.40 20.18 -8.21
CA LYS A 130 16.31 21.03 -7.02
C LYS A 130 17.66 21.58 -6.52
N GLY A 131 18.77 21.24 -7.18
CA GLY A 131 20.09 21.74 -6.83
C GLY A 131 20.83 20.92 -5.78
N ILE A 132 20.38 19.70 -5.47
CA ILE A 132 21.18 18.78 -4.65
C ILE A 132 22.43 18.36 -5.44
N ASP A 133 23.59 18.36 -4.78
CA ASP A 133 24.83 17.87 -5.37
C ASP A 133 24.70 16.42 -5.84
N ILE A 134 25.11 16.16 -7.08
CA ILE A 134 24.96 14.87 -7.74
C ILE A 134 25.59 13.72 -6.95
N TYR A 135 26.71 13.93 -6.25
CA TYR A 135 27.36 12.88 -5.48
C TYR A 135 26.59 12.53 -4.22
N LYS A 136 25.86 13.49 -3.62
CA LYS A 136 24.93 13.23 -2.52
C LYS A 136 23.71 12.42 -2.99
N VAL A 137 23.18 12.75 -4.16
CA VAL A 137 22.10 11.99 -4.80
C VAL A 137 22.53 10.55 -5.09
N LEU A 138 23.71 10.35 -5.68
CA LEU A 138 24.25 9.02 -5.95
C LEU A 138 24.49 8.25 -4.65
N LYS A 139 25.03 8.88 -3.59
CA LYS A 139 25.16 8.23 -2.27
C LYS A 139 23.82 7.69 -1.76
N ALA A 140 22.78 8.52 -1.74
CA ALA A 140 21.46 8.13 -1.26
C ALA A 140 20.81 7.03 -2.12
N ALA A 141 21.00 7.09 -3.44
CA ALA A 141 20.38 6.16 -4.38
C ALA A 141 21.11 4.81 -4.50
N CYS A 142 22.44 4.76 -4.29
CA CYS A 142 23.24 3.54 -4.49
C CYS A 142 24.12 3.16 -3.29
N VAL A 143 25.03 4.04 -2.84
CA VAL A 143 26.06 3.65 -1.86
C VAL A 143 25.44 3.31 -0.50
N ASN A 144 24.55 4.17 0.00
CA ASN A 144 23.94 4.03 1.31
C ASN A 144 23.09 2.75 1.44
N PRO A 145 22.17 2.42 0.51
CA PRO A 145 21.40 1.19 0.62
C PRO A 145 22.28 -0.07 0.54
N VAL A 146 23.31 -0.07 -0.31
CA VAL A 146 24.23 -1.22 -0.42
C VAL A 146 25.00 -1.43 0.88
N LEU A 147 25.57 -0.36 1.45
CA LEU A 147 26.35 -0.46 2.70
C LEU A 147 25.46 -0.76 3.91
N HIS A 148 24.26 -0.18 3.98
CA HIS A 148 23.37 -0.37 5.12
C HIS A 148 22.76 -1.78 5.16
N TYR A 149 22.20 -2.24 4.04
CA TYR A 149 21.55 -3.55 3.95
C TYR A 149 22.51 -4.68 3.58
N LYS A 150 23.79 -4.39 3.32
CA LYS A 150 24.81 -5.35 2.85
C LYS A 150 24.32 -6.10 1.62
N LEU A 151 23.77 -5.35 0.66
CA LEU A 151 23.26 -5.92 -0.58
C LEU A 151 24.38 -6.58 -1.36
N ASP A 152 24.08 -7.73 -1.95
CA ASP A 152 25.00 -8.51 -2.78
C ASP A 152 25.06 -7.91 -4.20
N VAL A 153 25.54 -6.68 -4.29
CA VAL A 153 25.73 -5.94 -5.54
C VAL A 153 27.03 -5.12 -5.49
N GLY A 154 27.61 -4.87 -6.65
CA GLY A 154 28.85 -4.11 -6.79
C GLY A 154 28.70 -2.59 -6.63
N LEU A 155 29.77 -1.94 -6.16
CA LEU A 155 29.91 -0.48 -6.12
C LEU A 155 30.99 0.02 -7.09
N LEU A 156 31.22 -0.73 -8.18
CA LEU A 156 32.26 -0.48 -9.17
C LEU A 156 33.69 -0.38 -8.58
N LYS A 157 33.97 -1.12 -7.51
CA LYS A 157 35.33 -1.27 -6.99
C LYS A 157 36.01 -2.48 -7.63
N LYS A 158 37.34 -2.48 -7.66
CA LYS A 158 38.10 -3.62 -8.17
C LYS A 158 37.81 -4.86 -7.33
N GLY A 159 37.24 -5.89 -7.96
CA GLY A 159 36.87 -7.14 -7.31
C GLY A 159 35.38 -7.27 -6.97
N ASP A 160 34.60 -6.20 -7.10
CA ASP A 160 33.14 -6.25 -6.98
C ASP A 160 32.51 -6.87 -8.24
N PRO A 161 31.28 -7.41 -8.13
CA PRO A 161 30.39 -7.63 -9.27
C PRO A 161 30.29 -6.39 -10.16
N ALA A 162 30.21 -6.58 -11.47
CA ALA A 162 30.07 -5.48 -12.43
C ALA A 162 28.59 -5.09 -12.58
N ASP A 163 28.01 -4.56 -11.50
CA ASP A 163 26.64 -4.07 -11.45
C ASP A 163 26.60 -2.56 -11.66
N PHE A 164 25.99 -2.13 -12.75
CA PHE A 164 25.87 -0.71 -13.06
C PHE A 164 24.80 -0.42 -14.09
N ILE A 165 24.44 0.85 -14.17
CA ILE A 165 23.59 1.40 -15.22
C ILE A 165 24.40 2.38 -16.07
N ILE A 166 24.05 2.48 -17.33
CA ILE A 166 24.48 3.55 -18.22
C ILE A 166 23.30 4.50 -18.37
N VAL A 167 23.51 5.77 -18.07
CA VAL A 167 22.51 6.83 -18.21
C VAL A 167 22.94 7.83 -19.28
N LYS A 168 21.97 8.46 -19.96
CA LYS A 168 22.23 9.52 -20.95
C LYS A 168 23.00 10.69 -20.34
N ASP A 169 22.62 11.06 -19.12
CA ASP A 169 23.20 12.14 -18.34
C ASP A 169 22.79 12.00 -16.87
N LEU A 170 23.41 12.80 -16.01
CA LEU A 170 23.17 12.86 -14.58
C LEU A 170 22.16 13.94 -14.16
N LYS A 171 21.37 14.47 -15.13
CA LYS A 171 20.29 15.43 -14.88
C LYS A 171 18.95 14.71 -14.86
N ASP A 172 18.65 13.94 -15.92
CA ASP A 172 17.37 13.27 -16.11
C ASP A 172 17.42 11.77 -15.76
N PHE A 173 18.61 11.21 -15.57
CA PHE A 173 18.83 9.79 -15.22
C PHE A 173 18.10 8.81 -16.17
N GLY A 174 18.00 9.16 -17.45
CA GLY A 174 17.45 8.27 -18.47
C GLY A 174 18.36 7.07 -18.70
N VAL A 175 17.99 5.90 -18.19
CA VAL A 175 18.77 4.65 -18.31
C VAL A 175 18.71 4.13 -19.75
N ILE A 176 19.87 3.84 -20.33
CA ILE A 176 20.02 3.28 -21.68
C ILE A 176 20.56 1.85 -21.68
N GLY A 177 21.22 1.43 -20.59
CA GLY A 177 21.68 0.06 -20.41
C GLY A 177 21.80 -0.30 -18.93
N THR A 178 21.54 -1.55 -18.59
CA THR A 178 21.68 -2.10 -17.23
C THR A 178 22.51 -3.37 -17.30
N TYR A 179 23.50 -3.47 -16.41
CA TYR A 179 24.38 -4.61 -16.28
C TYR A 179 24.29 -5.20 -14.88
N ILE A 180 24.26 -6.53 -14.81
CA ILE A 180 24.34 -7.30 -13.56
C ILE A 180 25.41 -8.38 -13.76
N ASP A 181 26.35 -8.50 -12.83
CA ASP A 181 27.52 -9.40 -12.93
C ASP A 181 28.32 -9.23 -14.25
N GLY A 182 28.28 -8.04 -14.84
CA GLY A 182 28.92 -7.73 -16.12
C GLY A 182 28.14 -8.16 -17.36
N GLU A 183 26.98 -8.80 -17.20
CA GLU A 183 26.09 -9.16 -18.31
C GLU A 183 25.08 -8.04 -18.59
N LEU A 184 24.87 -7.72 -19.88
CA LEU A 184 23.85 -6.75 -20.30
C LEU A 184 22.45 -7.38 -20.11
N VAL A 185 21.71 -6.91 -19.12
CA VAL A 185 20.38 -7.45 -18.76
C VAL A 185 19.22 -6.61 -19.26
N ALA A 186 19.45 -5.36 -19.65
CA ALA A 186 18.46 -4.52 -20.31
C ALA A 186 19.13 -3.43 -21.16
N GLU A 187 18.55 -3.11 -22.32
CA GLU A 187 19.02 -2.04 -23.19
C GLU A 187 17.85 -1.38 -23.92
N SER A 188 17.87 -0.05 -24.05
CA SER A 188 16.87 0.71 -24.82
C SER A 188 15.40 0.39 -24.44
N GLY A 189 15.14 0.20 -23.14
CA GLY A 189 13.81 -0.12 -22.61
C GLY A 189 13.38 -1.58 -22.75
N LYS A 190 14.23 -2.45 -23.32
CA LYS A 190 13.97 -3.88 -23.45
C LYS A 190 14.74 -4.67 -22.40
N SER A 191 14.03 -5.50 -21.63
CA SER A 191 14.66 -6.46 -20.72
C SER A 191 15.14 -7.69 -21.50
N PHE A 192 16.33 -8.18 -21.13
CA PHE A 192 16.89 -9.45 -21.55
C PHE A 192 16.88 -10.50 -20.43
N VAL A 193 16.42 -10.12 -19.24
CA VAL A 193 16.18 -11.08 -18.14
C VAL A 193 15.14 -12.08 -18.60
N PHE A 194 15.45 -13.36 -18.45
CA PHE A 194 14.55 -14.44 -18.81
C PHE A 194 13.23 -14.33 -18.03
N SER A 195 12.15 -13.98 -18.74
CA SER A 195 10.79 -14.15 -18.27
C SER A 195 10.29 -15.53 -18.67
N ARG A 196 9.63 -16.24 -17.75
CA ARG A 196 8.79 -17.37 -18.18
C ARG A 196 7.68 -16.80 -19.06
N GLU A 197 7.46 -17.40 -20.23
CA GLU A 197 6.39 -17.01 -21.16
C GLU A 197 5.06 -16.83 -20.40
N PRO A 198 4.42 -15.65 -20.48
CA PRO A 198 3.07 -15.46 -19.98
C PRO A 198 2.12 -16.45 -20.66
N ALA A 199 1.16 -16.99 -19.91
CA ALA A 199 0.02 -17.65 -20.55
C ALA A 199 -0.71 -16.60 -21.41
N ALA A 200 -1.08 -16.94 -22.64
CA ALA A 200 -1.56 -15.99 -23.63
C ALA A 200 -2.88 -15.27 -23.23
N GLY A 201 -2.83 -13.93 -23.13
CA GLY A 201 -3.96 -12.98 -23.28
C GLY A 201 -4.89 -12.74 -22.08
N LEU A 202 -5.48 -11.51 -21.97
CA LEU A 202 -6.31 -10.83 -20.90
C LEU A 202 -7.55 -11.56 -20.36
N SER A 203 -7.65 -12.86 -20.62
CA SER A 203 -8.81 -13.67 -20.31
C SER A 203 -8.42 -15.04 -19.75
N ALA A 204 -8.74 -15.20 -18.47
CA ALA A 204 -8.81 -16.42 -17.65
C ALA A 204 -7.54 -16.88 -16.91
N PRO A 205 -7.68 -17.32 -15.64
CA PRO A 205 -6.66 -18.09 -14.96
C PRO A 205 -6.60 -19.48 -15.60
N GLN A 206 -5.79 -19.64 -16.64
CA GLN A 206 -5.47 -20.98 -17.10
C GLN A 206 -4.53 -21.66 -16.10
N GLN A 207 -5.13 -22.41 -15.19
CA GLN A 207 -4.50 -23.53 -14.49
C GLN A 207 -4.22 -24.66 -15.50
N SER A 208 -3.39 -24.44 -16.52
CA SER A 208 -3.08 -25.45 -17.53
C SER A 208 -1.69 -26.06 -17.27
N GLY A 209 -1.64 -26.97 -16.30
CA GLY A 209 -0.53 -27.88 -16.08
C GLY A 209 -0.71 -28.69 -14.80
N PRO A 210 -0.55 -30.03 -14.81
CA PRO A 210 -0.72 -30.89 -13.64
C PRO A 210 0.27 -30.58 -12.49
N ASP A 211 1.34 -29.83 -12.75
CA ASP A 211 2.45 -29.64 -11.80
C ASP A 211 2.67 -28.20 -11.29
N LYS A 212 1.84 -27.21 -11.66
CA LYS A 212 2.07 -25.82 -11.22
C LYS A 212 0.77 -25.06 -10.90
N LYS A 213 0.21 -25.33 -9.73
CA LYS A 213 -0.86 -24.51 -9.17
C LYS A 213 -0.27 -23.16 -8.74
N LEU A 214 -0.82 -22.05 -9.25
CA LEU A 214 -0.49 -20.72 -8.73
C LEU A 214 -0.77 -20.70 -7.22
N VAL A 215 0.16 -20.14 -6.45
CA VAL A 215 0.02 -20.04 -4.99
C VAL A 215 -1.06 -19.00 -4.71
N ASN A 216 -2.28 -19.46 -4.44
CA ASN A 216 -3.41 -18.60 -4.15
C ASN A 216 -4.41 -19.31 -3.23
N ARG A 217 -5.03 -18.54 -2.31
CA ARG A 217 -5.97 -19.04 -1.32
C ARG A 217 -7.24 -18.19 -1.32
N PHE A 218 -8.16 -18.59 -2.18
CA PHE A 218 -9.55 -18.13 -2.21
C PHE A 218 -10.45 -19.32 -1.89
N SER A 219 -11.21 -19.23 -0.81
CA SER A 219 -12.06 -20.32 -0.29
C SER A 219 -13.42 -19.81 0.21
N CYS A 220 -13.84 -18.63 -0.28
CA CYS A 220 -15.17 -18.09 -0.06
C CYS A 220 -16.10 -18.36 -1.24
N THR A 221 -17.40 -18.49 -0.99
CA THR A 221 -18.44 -18.65 -2.01
C THR A 221 -18.94 -17.30 -2.54
N PRO A 222 -19.49 -17.25 -3.77
CA PRO A 222 -20.16 -16.07 -4.30
C PRO A 222 -21.21 -15.53 -3.33
N LYS A 223 -21.23 -14.20 -3.16
CA LYS A 223 -22.14 -13.51 -2.26
C LYS A 223 -23.46 -13.20 -2.96
N LYS A 224 -24.49 -13.01 -2.13
CA LYS A 224 -25.83 -12.58 -2.55
C LYS A 224 -26.05 -11.15 -2.03
N GLN A 225 -26.84 -10.36 -2.74
CA GLN A 225 -27.16 -8.98 -2.38
C GLN A 225 -27.60 -8.82 -0.91
N ALA A 226 -28.43 -9.74 -0.40
CA ALA A 226 -28.89 -9.74 0.99
C ALA A 226 -27.77 -9.74 2.04
N ALA A 227 -26.55 -10.21 1.70
CA ALA A 227 -25.41 -10.21 2.62
C ALA A 227 -24.90 -8.78 2.93
N PHE A 228 -25.12 -7.83 2.02
CA PHE A 228 -24.64 -6.45 2.08
C PHE A 228 -25.63 -5.50 2.79
N GLU A 229 -26.87 -5.94 3.01
CA GLU A 229 -27.92 -5.14 3.64
C GLU A 229 -27.60 -4.84 5.11
N ILE A 230 -27.94 -3.62 5.56
CA ILE A 230 -27.86 -3.19 6.96
C ILE A 230 -29.26 -2.74 7.37
N HIS A 231 -29.88 -3.44 8.32
CA HIS A 231 -31.18 -3.04 8.85
C HIS A 231 -30.99 -1.96 9.92
N SER A 232 -31.79 -0.90 9.86
CA SER A 232 -31.78 0.13 10.88
C SER A 232 -32.48 -0.37 12.15
N SER A 233 -31.90 -0.07 13.29
CA SER A 233 -32.50 -0.22 14.62
C SER A 233 -32.99 1.11 15.22
N GLY A 234 -33.03 2.18 14.41
CA GLY A 234 -33.44 3.53 14.84
C GLY A 234 -32.27 4.42 15.26
N GLU A 235 -31.09 4.19 14.70
CA GLU A 235 -29.85 4.92 14.99
C GLU A 235 -29.97 6.40 14.57
N SER A 236 -29.65 7.33 15.47
CA SER A 236 -29.58 8.76 15.15
C SER A 236 -28.23 9.16 14.51
N SER A 237 -27.20 8.35 14.72
CA SER A 237 -25.85 8.51 14.19
C SER A 237 -25.20 7.15 13.94
N ILE A 238 -24.31 7.10 12.96
CA ILE A 238 -23.46 5.95 12.65
C ILE A 238 -21.99 6.38 12.55
N PRO A 239 -21.04 5.52 12.94
CA PRO A 239 -19.63 5.77 12.72
C PRO A 239 -19.30 5.65 11.23
N VAL A 240 -18.57 6.62 10.70
CA VAL A 240 -18.16 6.71 9.30
C VAL A 240 -16.66 6.92 9.22
N ILE A 241 -15.98 6.10 8.41
CA ILE A 241 -14.57 6.28 8.06
C ILE A 241 -14.48 7.49 7.11
N GLU A 242 -13.61 8.45 7.38
CA GLU A 242 -13.29 9.49 6.38
C GLU A 242 -11.94 9.18 5.74
N ALA A 243 -11.99 8.83 4.45
CA ALA A 243 -10.81 8.70 3.61
C ALA A 243 -10.37 10.07 3.10
N LEU A 244 -9.07 10.35 3.24
CA LEU A 244 -8.44 11.58 2.77
C LEU A 244 -7.54 11.24 1.57
N ASP A 245 -7.67 12.00 0.49
CA ASP A 245 -6.87 11.76 -0.72
C ASP A 245 -5.37 11.91 -0.43
N GLY A 246 -4.58 10.94 -0.89
CA GLY A 246 -3.13 10.90 -0.67
C GLY A 246 -2.67 10.67 0.78
N GLN A 247 -3.54 10.19 1.68
CA GLN A 247 -3.18 9.90 3.08
C GLN A 247 -3.55 8.48 3.50
N LEU A 248 -2.75 7.90 4.40
CA LEU A 248 -2.99 6.57 4.99
C LEU A 248 -3.89 6.65 6.23
N ILE A 249 -3.80 7.78 6.95
CA ILE A 249 -4.61 8.09 8.13
C ILE A 249 -6.04 8.40 7.69
N THR A 250 -6.99 8.03 8.55
CA THR A 250 -8.43 8.27 8.35
C THR A 250 -8.98 9.04 9.53
N ASN A 251 -9.98 9.89 9.32
CA ASN A 251 -10.74 10.44 10.45
C ASN A 251 -11.90 9.52 10.83
N ARG A 252 -12.37 9.69 12.05
CA ARG A 252 -13.62 9.10 12.54
C ARG A 252 -14.70 10.19 12.56
N LEU A 253 -15.79 9.96 11.83
CA LEU A 253 -16.98 10.82 11.86
C LEU A 253 -18.16 10.08 12.48
N GLU A 254 -19.07 10.84 13.07
CA GLU A 254 -20.38 10.37 13.54
C GLU A 254 -21.44 11.12 12.73
N LEU A 255 -22.09 10.43 11.78
CA LEU A 255 -22.99 11.06 10.81
C LEU A 255 -24.39 10.45 10.87
N THR A 256 -25.42 11.25 10.56
CA THR A 256 -26.80 10.77 10.49
C THR A 256 -26.97 9.81 9.31
N PRO A 257 -27.46 8.57 9.53
CA PRO A 257 -27.70 7.61 8.45
C PRO A 257 -28.83 8.05 7.51
N ARG A 258 -28.74 7.66 6.23
CA ARG A 258 -29.87 7.70 5.30
C ARG A 258 -30.61 6.36 5.40
N ILE A 259 -31.89 6.42 5.77
CA ILE A 259 -32.74 5.23 5.94
C ILE A 259 -33.78 5.19 4.84
N GLN A 260 -33.90 4.04 4.18
CA GLN A 260 -34.95 3.75 3.21
C GLN A 260 -35.44 2.31 3.41
N ASP A 261 -36.75 2.11 3.44
CA ASP A 261 -37.39 0.79 3.61
C ASP A 261 -36.84 -0.02 4.81
N GLY A 262 -36.56 0.67 5.93
CA GLY A 262 -36.02 0.07 7.15
C GLY A 262 -34.55 -0.35 7.06
N LYS A 263 -33.84 0.01 6.00
CA LYS A 263 -32.42 -0.27 5.78
C LYS A 263 -31.60 1.02 5.78
N ILE A 264 -30.39 0.95 6.29
CA ILE A 264 -29.40 2.02 6.15
C ILE A 264 -28.74 1.87 4.77
N ILE A 265 -28.87 2.90 3.95
CA ILE A 265 -28.36 2.94 2.57
C ILE A 265 -27.27 4.01 2.44
N SER A 266 -26.49 3.94 1.36
CA SER A 266 -25.55 4.99 1.02
C SER A 266 -26.28 6.30 0.70
N ASP A 267 -25.65 7.43 1.01
CA ASP A 267 -26.08 8.79 0.66
C ASP A 267 -25.05 9.43 -0.28
N THR A 268 -25.26 9.28 -1.60
CA THR A 268 -24.33 9.78 -2.62
C THR A 268 -24.27 11.31 -2.69
N GLU A 269 -25.28 12.03 -2.18
CA GLU A 269 -25.27 13.49 -2.11
C GLU A 269 -24.29 13.99 -1.04
N LYS A 270 -24.21 13.29 0.09
CA LYS A 270 -23.29 13.59 1.20
C LYS A 270 -21.99 12.81 1.12
N ASP A 271 -21.83 11.96 0.11
CA ASP A 271 -20.71 11.03 -0.05
C ASP A 271 -20.55 10.14 1.19
N ILE A 272 -21.63 9.52 1.65
CA ILE A 272 -21.61 8.51 2.71
C ILE A 272 -21.92 7.19 2.04
N LEU A 273 -20.89 6.43 1.68
CA LEU A 273 -20.99 5.19 0.91
C LEU A 273 -20.83 3.98 1.82
N LYS A 274 -21.39 2.84 1.41
CA LYS A 274 -21.17 1.59 2.12
C LYS A 274 -19.80 1.03 1.76
N ILE A 275 -19.03 0.65 2.77
CA ILE A 275 -17.79 -0.10 2.65
C ILE A 275 -17.97 -1.48 3.28
N VAL A 276 -17.43 -2.51 2.64
CA VAL A 276 -17.55 -3.88 3.08
C VAL A 276 -16.22 -4.62 3.00
N VAL A 277 -16.05 -5.59 3.91
CA VAL A 277 -14.95 -6.55 3.85
C VAL A 277 -15.53 -7.97 3.86
N VAL A 278 -15.09 -8.77 2.89
CA VAL A 278 -15.45 -10.18 2.72
C VAL A 278 -14.23 -11.04 2.98
N ASN A 279 -14.33 -11.94 3.96
CA ASN A 279 -13.28 -12.90 4.22
C ASN A 279 -13.07 -13.81 3.00
N ARG A 280 -11.85 -13.85 2.46
CA ARG A 280 -11.53 -14.68 1.29
C ARG A 280 -11.05 -16.09 1.64
N TYR A 281 -10.64 -16.31 2.90
CA TYR A 281 -9.98 -17.53 3.35
C TYR A 281 -10.95 -18.62 3.82
N PHE A 282 -12.18 -18.24 4.18
CA PHE A 282 -13.30 -19.11 4.50
C PHE A 282 -14.59 -18.29 4.45
N ASP A 283 -15.75 -18.95 4.38
CA ASP A 283 -17.02 -18.25 4.42
C ASP A 283 -17.31 -17.70 5.82
N ALA A 284 -17.50 -16.38 5.88
CA ALA A 284 -17.89 -15.63 7.06
C ALA A 284 -18.96 -14.58 6.68
N PRO A 285 -19.71 -14.03 7.64
CA PRO A 285 -20.56 -12.87 7.41
C PRO A 285 -19.77 -11.70 6.80
N VAL A 286 -20.41 -10.93 5.92
CA VAL A 286 -19.81 -9.72 5.34
C VAL A 286 -19.75 -8.63 6.41
N ALA A 287 -18.55 -8.14 6.71
CA ALA A 287 -18.37 -6.98 7.56
C ALA A 287 -18.75 -5.72 6.79
N LYS A 288 -19.48 -4.81 7.44
CA LYS A 288 -20.13 -3.67 6.81
C LYS A 288 -19.95 -2.43 7.66
N ALA A 289 -19.65 -1.31 7.01
CA ALA A 289 -19.58 0.01 7.62
C ALA A 289 -19.88 1.08 6.56
N PHE A 290 -19.66 2.34 6.91
CA PHE A 290 -19.82 3.47 6.00
C PHE A 290 -18.52 4.28 5.90
N ILE A 291 -18.30 4.87 4.73
CA ILE A 291 -17.11 5.62 4.39
C ILE A 291 -17.48 6.91 3.64
N LYS A 292 -16.70 7.97 3.86
CA LYS A 292 -16.75 9.25 3.16
C LYS A 292 -15.40 9.52 2.49
N GLY A 293 -15.42 10.23 1.36
CA GLY A 293 -14.22 10.68 0.63
C GLY A 293 -14.02 9.98 -0.72
N PHE A 294 -14.80 8.94 -1.03
CA PHE A 294 -14.66 8.19 -2.28
C PHE A 294 -15.34 8.88 -3.47
N GLY A 295 -16.42 9.63 -3.25
CA GLY A 295 -17.08 10.46 -4.24
C GLY A 295 -18.03 9.71 -5.21
N LEU A 296 -18.15 8.38 -5.11
CA LEU A 296 -18.91 7.59 -6.08
C LEU A 296 -20.38 8.03 -6.16
N LYS A 297 -20.89 8.18 -7.39
CA LYS A 297 -22.27 8.53 -7.71
C LYS A 297 -23.09 7.36 -8.23
N GLN A 298 -22.41 6.34 -8.76
CA GLN A 298 -23.02 5.08 -9.17
C GLN A 298 -22.02 3.93 -9.01
N GLY A 299 -22.53 2.70 -8.98
CA GLY A 299 -21.70 1.51 -9.05
C GLY A 299 -20.91 1.21 -7.78
N ALA A 300 -19.87 0.39 -7.94
CA ALA A 300 -18.98 -0.04 -6.88
C ALA A 300 -17.62 -0.45 -7.43
N LEU A 301 -16.61 -0.44 -6.56
CA LEU A 301 -15.28 -0.96 -6.83
C LEU A 301 -14.87 -1.94 -5.72
N ALA A 302 -14.11 -2.97 -6.07
CA ALA A 302 -13.63 -3.99 -5.13
C ALA A 302 -12.17 -4.37 -5.40
N SER A 303 -11.48 -4.83 -4.35
CA SER A 303 -10.07 -5.24 -4.42
C SER A 303 -9.79 -6.37 -3.43
N SER A 304 -9.00 -7.37 -3.84
CA SER A 304 -8.37 -8.30 -2.90
C SER A 304 -6.98 -7.85 -2.42
N VAL A 305 -6.46 -6.76 -2.98
CA VAL A 305 -5.29 -6.05 -2.46
C VAL A 305 -5.78 -5.12 -1.35
N ALA A 306 -5.82 -5.64 -0.12
CA ALA A 306 -6.26 -4.92 1.08
C ALA A 306 -5.27 -5.11 2.23
N HIS A 307 -4.46 -4.10 2.52
CA HIS A 307 -3.39 -4.18 3.52
C HIS A 307 -3.94 -4.52 4.91
N ASP A 308 -3.38 -5.46 5.68
CA ASP A 308 -2.41 -6.50 5.30
C ASP A 308 -3.02 -7.91 5.42
N SER A 309 -4.32 -8.00 5.72
CA SER A 309 -5.03 -9.28 5.76
C SER A 309 -5.40 -9.78 4.36
N HIS A 310 -5.46 -8.87 3.39
CA HIS A 310 -5.78 -9.12 1.98
C HIS A 310 -7.10 -9.87 1.78
N ASN A 311 -8.11 -9.54 2.60
CA ASN A 311 -9.50 -9.88 2.31
C ASN A 311 -10.03 -9.05 1.15
N ILE A 312 -11.24 -9.35 0.67
CA ILE A 312 -11.85 -8.50 -0.37
C ILE A 312 -12.46 -7.29 0.32
N VAL A 313 -12.03 -6.09 -0.05
CA VAL A 313 -12.62 -4.83 0.39
C VAL A 313 -13.34 -4.19 -0.79
N ALA A 314 -14.50 -3.58 -0.55
CA ALA A 314 -15.27 -2.92 -1.60
C ALA A 314 -16.03 -1.70 -1.08
N VAL A 315 -16.18 -0.68 -1.93
CA VAL A 315 -16.98 0.53 -1.69
C VAL A 315 -18.00 0.68 -2.80
N GLY A 316 -19.24 1.01 -2.46
CA GLY A 316 -20.30 1.15 -3.46
C GLY A 316 -21.50 1.96 -2.98
N VAL A 317 -22.29 2.39 -3.96
CA VAL A 317 -23.48 3.21 -3.72
C VAL A 317 -24.71 2.38 -3.35
N ASP A 318 -24.71 1.10 -3.67
CA ASP A 318 -25.83 0.19 -3.43
C ASP A 318 -25.36 -1.28 -3.28
N ASP A 319 -26.25 -2.12 -2.75
CA ASP A 319 -25.95 -3.52 -2.42
C ASP A 319 -25.80 -4.42 -3.65
N GLU A 320 -26.46 -4.07 -4.76
CA GLU A 320 -26.39 -4.83 -6.01
C GLU A 320 -25.02 -4.65 -6.67
N SER A 321 -24.58 -3.40 -6.80
CA SER A 321 -23.27 -3.01 -7.31
C SER A 321 -22.14 -3.61 -6.47
N LEU A 322 -22.24 -3.53 -5.13
CA LEU A 322 -21.27 -4.16 -4.22
C LEU A 322 -21.18 -5.67 -4.43
N CYS A 323 -22.34 -6.34 -4.51
CA CYS A 323 -22.39 -7.78 -4.72
C CYS A 323 -21.75 -8.19 -6.04
N ARG A 324 -22.03 -7.44 -7.12
CA ARG A 324 -21.43 -7.68 -8.45
C ARG A 324 -19.92 -7.48 -8.44
N ALA A 325 -19.44 -6.35 -7.95
CA ALA A 325 -18.01 -6.04 -7.89
C ALA A 325 -17.22 -7.09 -7.08
N VAL A 326 -17.73 -7.47 -5.90
CA VAL A 326 -17.11 -8.51 -5.06
C VAL A 326 -17.09 -9.86 -5.76
N ASN A 327 -18.18 -10.25 -6.42
CA ASN A 327 -18.27 -11.54 -7.09
C ASN A 327 -17.33 -11.65 -8.30
N LEU A 328 -17.05 -10.55 -9.01
CA LEU A 328 -16.02 -10.52 -10.06
C LEU A 328 -14.63 -10.86 -9.49
N VAL A 329 -14.27 -10.29 -8.33
CA VAL A 329 -13.00 -10.61 -7.64
C VAL A 329 -12.97 -12.07 -7.17
N ILE A 330 -14.08 -12.59 -6.64
CA ILE A 330 -14.19 -13.99 -6.24
C ILE A 330 -14.01 -14.93 -7.44
N GLN A 331 -14.62 -14.59 -8.58
CA GLN A 331 -14.54 -15.38 -9.82
C GLN A 331 -13.11 -15.46 -10.35
N GLU A 332 -12.37 -14.35 -10.34
CA GLU A 332 -10.95 -14.31 -10.73
C GLU A 332 -10.00 -14.86 -9.64
N GLN A 333 -10.55 -15.24 -8.47
CA GLN A 333 -9.80 -15.66 -7.30
C GLN A 333 -8.79 -14.61 -6.84
N GLY A 334 -9.16 -13.34 -6.96
CA GLY A 334 -8.35 -12.19 -6.62
C GLY A 334 -8.11 -11.28 -7.81
N GLY A 335 -7.96 -10.00 -7.52
CA GLY A 335 -7.98 -8.95 -8.51
C GLY A 335 -8.57 -7.66 -7.97
N ILE A 336 -8.78 -6.75 -8.90
CA ILE A 336 -9.56 -5.53 -8.69
C ILE A 336 -10.72 -5.51 -9.70
N SER A 337 -11.85 -4.92 -9.31
CA SER A 337 -13.02 -4.79 -10.18
C SER A 337 -13.70 -3.43 -10.00
N ALA A 338 -14.39 -3.00 -11.05
CA ALA A 338 -15.25 -1.83 -11.05
C ALA A 338 -16.54 -2.13 -11.85
N VAL A 339 -17.68 -1.71 -11.33
CA VAL A 339 -19.00 -1.85 -11.97
C VAL A 339 -19.69 -0.51 -12.05
N SER A 340 -20.34 -0.22 -13.18
CA SER A 340 -21.08 1.03 -13.42
C SER A 340 -22.27 0.79 -14.36
N GLY A 341 -23.49 0.78 -13.80
CA GLY A 341 -24.67 0.31 -14.55
C GLY A 341 -24.43 -1.10 -15.08
N GLU A 342 -24.57 -1.30 -16.39
CA GLU A 342 -24.32 -2.59 -17.06
C GLU A 342 -22.83 -2.87 -17.34
N LYS A 343 -21.94 -1.87 -17.19
CA LYS A 343 -20.50 -2.05 -17.46
C LYS A 343 -19.82 -2.75 -16.29
N GLU A 344 -18.98 -3.72 -16.60
CA GLU A 344 -18.13 -4.43 -15.65
C GLU A 344 -16.69 -4.47 -16.18
N LYS A 345 -15.73 -4.19 -15.31
CA LYS A 345 -14.30 -4.43 -15.56
C LYS A 345 -13.70 -5.20 -14.40
N VAL A 346 -12.79 -6.11 -14.73
CA VAL A 346 -12.02 -6.87 -13.75
C VAL A 346 -10.60 -7.07 -14.27
N LEU A 347 -9.63 -6.95 -13.37
CA LEU A 347 -8.22 -7.25 -13.61
C LEU A 347 -7.86 -8.37 -12.62
N GLY A 348 -7.75 -9.59 -13.14
CA GLY A 348 -7.38 -10.76 -12.34
C GLY A 348 -5.95 -10.66 -11.82
N LEU A 349 -5.76 -11.00 -10.55
CA LEU A 349 -4.46 -11.05 -9.87
C LEU A 349 -4.24 -12.46 -9.31
N PRO A 350 -4.04 -13.48 -10.17
CA PRO A 350 -4.14 -14.87 -9.78
C PRO A 350 -3.00 -15.37 -8.87
N VAL A 351 -1.92 -14.60 -8.71
CA VAL A 351 -0.83 -14.92 -7.78
C VAL A 351 -1.14 -14.30 -6.41
N ALA A 352 -1.45 -15.15 -5.43
CA ALA A 352 -1.86 -14.79 -4.06
C ALA A 352 -3.08 -13.86 -3.95
N GLY A 353 -3.79 -13.60 -5.05
CA GLY A 353 -4.83 -12.56 -5.12
C GLY A 353 -4.25 -11.14 -5.09
N LEU A 354 -2.95 -10.97 -5.39
CA LEU A 354 -2.21 -9.70 -5.24
C LEU A 354 -1.43 -9.30 -6.48
N MET A 355 -0.91 -10.27 -7.23
CA MET A 355 -0.07 -10.02 -8.40
C MET A 355 -0.60 -10.78 -9.62
N SER A 356 -0.31 -10.25 -10.80
CA SER A 356 -0.46 -10.97 -12.05
C SER A 356 0.88 -11.58 -12.48
N ASN A 357 0.82 -12.70 -13.19
CA ASN A 357 1.98 -13.37 -13.79
C ASN A 357 2.22 -12.95 -15.25
N TRP A 358 1.75 -11.76 -15.62
CA TRP A 358 1.66 -11.28 -16.99
C TRP A 358 2.59 -10.11 -17.23
N ASP A 359 2.64 -9.64 -18.47
CA ASP A 359 3.47 -8.49 -18.82
C ASP A 359 3.06 -7.25 -18.01
N GLY A 360 4.06 -6.62 -17.38
CA GLY A 360 3.83 -5.49 -16.49
C GLY A 360 3.24 -4.26 -17.20
N TYR A 361 3.54 -4.05 -18.47
CA TYR A 361 3.00 -2.94 -19.25
C TYR A 361 1.54 -3.20 -19.63
N GLU A 362 1.17 -4.44 -19.98
CA GLU A 362 -0.22 -4.82 -20.19
C GLU A 362 -1.05 -4.64 -18.91
N ILE A 363 -0.51 -5.06 -17.76
CA ILE A 363 -1.16 -4.89 -16.46
C ILE A 363 -1.28 -3.39 -16.09
N ALA A 364 -0.27 -2.58 -16.38
CA ALA A 364 -0.33 -1.13 -16.18
C ALA A 364 -1.40 -0.46 -17.04
N ALA A 365 -1.52 -0.84 -18.31
CA ALA A 365 -2.55 -0.33 -19.21
C ALA A 365 -3.96 -0.73 -18.71
N ALA A 366 -4.16 -2.00 -18.33
CA ALA A 366 -5.43 -2.49 -17.81
C ALA A 366 -5.82 -1.81 -16.48
N TYR A 367 -4.85 -1.60 -15.58
CA TYR A 367 -5.06 -0.85 -14.34
C TYR A 367 -5.45 0.61 -14.64
N THR A 368 -4.74 1.28 -15.55
CA THR A 368 -5.02 2.67 -15.95
C THR A 368 -6.45 2.82 -16.46
N GLU A 369 -6.91 1.86 -17.27
CA GLU A 369 -8.29 1.86 -17.75
C GLU A 369 -9.33 1.68 -16.64
N MET A 370 -9.03 0.91 -15.59
CA MET A 370 -9.93 0.70 -14.47
C MET A 370 -9.97 1.89 -13.52
N ASP A 371 -8.82 2.50 -13.25
CA ASP A 371 -8.71 3.77 -12.53
C ASP A 371 -9.51 4.87 -13.24
N LYS A 372 -9.35 4.99 -14.56
CA LYS A 372 -10.13 5.90 -15.39
C LYS A 372 -11.63 5.64 -15.29
N MET A 373 -12.09 4.40 -15.40
CA MET A 373 -13.50 4.03 -15.22
C MET A 373 -14.02 4.45 -13.84
N THR A 374 -13.22 4.26 -12.79
CA THR A 374 -13.59 4.63 -11.42
C THR A 374 -13.77 6.14 -11.25
N LYS A 375 -12.93 6.94 -11.91
CA LYS A 375 -12.99 8.41 -11.86
C LYS A 375 -14.11 8.97 -12.75
N GLU A 376 -14.18 8.52 -14.00
CA GLU A 376 -15.08 9.10 -15.01
C GLU A 376 -16.49 8.51 -14.96
N ASP A 377 -16.63 7.19 -14.85
CA ASP A 377 -17.94 6.52 -14.90
C ASP A 377 -18.58 6.44 -13.50
N LEU A 378 -17.81 6.07 -12.46
CA LEU A 378 -18.35 5.96 -11.09
C LEU A 378 -18.36 7.30 -10.36
N GLY A 379 -17.50 8.25 -10.74
CA GLY A 379 -17.45 9.61 -10.20
C GLY A 379 -16.49 9.83 -9.03
N SER A 380 -15.49 8.95 -8.84
CA SER A 380 -14.54 9.12 -7.73
C SER A 380 -13.68 10.38 -7.88
N SER A 381 -13.50 11.11 -6.77
CA SER A 381 -12.63 12.29 -6.71
C SER A 381 -11.20 12.00 -6.26
N LEU A 382 -10.90 10.76 -5.88
CA LEU A 382 -9.58 10.38 -5.36
C LEU A 382 -8.54 10.29 -6.48
N GLY A 383 -7.29 10.67 -6.16
CA GLY A 383 -6.17 10.51 -7.08
C GLY A 383 -5.85 9.05 -7.42
N SER A 384 -6.09 8.12 -6.49
CA SER A 384 -5.87 6.67 -6.69
C SER A 384 -6.88 5.83 -5.88
N PRO A 385 -8.13 5.66 -6.36
CA PRO A 385 -9.22 5.04 -5.59
C PRO A 385 -8.92 3.62 -5.07
N PHE A 386 -8.29 2.76 -5.88
CA PHE A 386 -7.92 1.41 -5.45
C PHE A 386 -6.83 1.39 -4.39
N MET A 387 -5.90 2.36 -4.44
CA MET A 387 -4.87 2.50 -3.41
C MET A 387 -5.48 2.97 -2.10
N THR A 388 -6.32 4.01 -2.14
CA THR A 388 -7.03 4.46 -0.93
C THR A 388 -7.86 3.32 -0.34
N LEU A 389 -8.54 2.53 -1.18
CA LEU A 389 -9.31 1.38 -0.75
C LEU A 389 -8.46 0.33 -0.03
N SER A 390 -7.25 0.04 -0.53
CA SER A 390 -6.39 -1.02 0.04
C SER A 390 -6.03 -0.75 1.50
N PHE A 391 -5.90 0.52 1.90
CA PHE A 391 -5.60 0.94 3.27
C PHE A 391 -6.81 1.07 4.20
N MET A 392 -8.05 0.92 3.69
CA MET A 392 -9.25 0.98 4.54
C MET A 392 -9.43 -0.26 5.42
N ALA A 393 -8.64 -1.31 5.17
CA ALA A 393 -8.63 -2.55 5.96
C ALA A 393 -7.39 -2.73 6.86
N LEU A 394 -6.49 -1.73 6.92
CA LEU A 394 -5.23 -1.83 7.66
C LEU A 394 -5.41 -1.37 9.12
N LEU A 395 -5.65 -2.33 10.02
CA LEU A 395 -6.09 -2.07 11.40
C LEU A 395 -5.06 -1.39 12.31
N VAL A 396 -3.80 -1.36 11.91
CA VAL A 396 -2.71 -0.79 12.71
C VAL A 396 -2.54 0.72 12.52
N ILE A 397 -3.34 1.35 11.65
CA ILE A 397 -3.29 2.80 11.38
C ILE A 397 -4.58 3.47 11.86
N PRO A 398 -4.49 4.60 12.57
CA PRO A 398 -5.66 5.35 13.05
C PRO A 398 -6.49 6.02 11.94
N HIS A 399 -7.69 6.51 12.23
CA HIS A 399 -8.47 6.31 13.46
C HIS A 399 -9.46 5.14 13.32
N LEU A 400 -10.06 4.95 12.14
CA LEU A 400 -11.15 3.99 11.95
C LEU A 400 -10.95 3.17 10.67
N LYS A 401 -10.97 1.84 10.79
CA LYS A 401 -10.70 0.90 9.69
C LYS A 401 -11.70 -0.26 9.73
N LEU A 402 -11.82 -1.02 8.63
CA LEU A 402 -12.75 -2.14 8.55
C LEU A 402 -12.00 -3.47 8.37
N SER A 403 -12.19 -4.41 9.27
CA SER A 403 -11.73 -5.80 9.09
C SER A 403 -12.87 -6.70 8.65
N ASP A 404 -12.55 -7.97 8.33
CA ASP A 404 -13.55 -9.01 8.10
C ASP A 404 -14.38 -9.36 9.35
N LYS A 405 -13.96 -8.90 10.53
CA LYS A 405 -14.68 -9.08 11.79
C LYS A 405 -15.53 -7.88 12.20
N GLY A 406 -15.44 -6.77 11.47
CA GLY A 406 -16.17 -5.54 11.77
C GLY A 406 -15.28 -4.31 11.82
N LEU A 407 -15.93 -3.18 12.13
CA LEU A 407 -15.34 -1.86 12.24
C LEU A 407 -14.39 -1.80 13.45
N PHE A 408 -13.22 -1.22 13.26
CA PHE A 408 -12.12 -1.24 14.21
C PHE A 408 -11.60 0.17 14.48
N ASP A 409 -11.50 0.50 15.76
CA ASP A 409 -10.95 1.74 16.30
C ASP A 409 -9.44 1.52 16.56
N GLY A 410 -8.60 2.17 15.76
CA GLY A 410 -7.15 2.06 15.83
C GLY A 410 -6.54 2.74 17.06
N ASP A 411 -7.20 3.78 17.61
CA ASP A 411 -6.72 4.50 18.80
C ASP A 411 -6.93 3.65 20.06
N GLY A 412 -8.14 3.10 20.17
CA GLY A 412 -8.53 2.21 21.27
C GLY A 412 -8.11 0.76 21.08
N PHE A 413 -7.59 0.42 19.89
CA PHE A 413 -7.22 -0.92 19.46
C PHE A 413 -8.29 -1.99 19.73
N ARG A 414 -9.54 -1.69 19.36
CA ARG A 414 -10.72 -2.52 19.65
C ARG A 414 -11.78 -2.42 18.56
N PHE A 415 -12.67 -3.42 18.50
CA PHE A 415 -13.85 -3.35 17.65
C PHE A 415 -14.86 -2.31 18.15
N VAL A 416 -15.47 -1.60 17.21
CA VAL A 416 -16.61 -0.70 17.46
C VAL A 416 -17.87 -1.55 17.47
N GLY A 417 -18.61 -1.51 18.59
CA GLY A 417 -19.82 -2.30 18.82
C GLY A 417 -20.84 -1.52 19.63
#